data_AF-A0A2A4JJR2-F1
#
_entry.id   AF-A0A2A4JJR2-F1
#
_cell.length_a   1.000
_cell.length_b   1.000
_cell.length_c   1.000
_cell.angle_alpha   90.00
_cell.angle_beta   90.00
_cell.angle_gamma   90.00
#
_symmetry.space_group_name_H-M   'P 1'
#
loop_
_entity.id
_entity.type
_entity.pdbx_description
1 polymer ?
#
loop_
_entity_poly.entity_id
_entity_poly.type
_entity_poly.pdbx_seq_one_letter_code
_entity_poly.pdbx_strand_id
1 'polypeptide(L)'
;MYCIVTLAGGIGIALPYLEQIINLVGALFYSLLGLIIPGIVETVFRWEDLGKFNWILYKNIFIVFIGMFSLVSGCMVTISDTIEMIHKKME
;
A
#
# COMPACT_ATOMS: atom_id res chain seq x y z
N MET A 1 24.26 12.42 5.53
CA MET A 1 23.51 11.29 6.12
C MET A 1 22.87 11.67 7.45
N TYR A 2 23.64 12.13 8.45
CA TYR A 2 23.10 12.57 9.75
C TYR A 2 22.04 13.66 9.67
N CYS A 3 22.20 14.67 8.80
CA CYS A 3 21.20 15.74 8.64
C CYS A 3 19.85 15.25 8.10
N ILE A 4 19.85 14.21 7.26
CA ILE A 4 18.61 13.66 6.68
C ILE A 4 17.84 12.91 7.77
N VAL A 5 18.55 12.14 8.61
CA VAL A 5 17.95 11.36 9.69
C VAL A 5 17.35 12.27 10.77
N THR A 6 18.04 13.36 11.15
CA THR A 6 17.52 14.29 12.17
C THR A 6 16.32 15.09 11.65
N LEU A 7 16.30 15.47 10.36
CA LEU A 7 15.15 16.11 9.73
C LEU A 7 13.94 15.17 9.62
N ALA A 8 14.14 13.93 9.16
CA ALA A 8 13.07 12.95 9.06
C ALA A 8 12.49 12.57 10.43
N GLY A 9 13.36 12.38 11.43
CA GLY A 9 12.94 12.13 12.81
C GLY A 9 12.17 13.30 13.41
N GLY A 10 12.60 14.55 13.17
CA GLY A 10 11.88 15.74 13.63
C GLY A 10 10.47 15.87 13.04
N ILE A 11 10.32 15.55 11.76
CA ILE A 11 9.00 15.55 11.08
C ILE A 11 8.11 14.43 11.62
N GLY A 12 8.68 13.25 11.90
CA GLY A 12 7.95 12.12 12.51
C GLY A 12 7.44 12.44 13.91
N ILE A 13 8.19 13.18 14.71
CA ILE A 13 7.77 13.61 16.05
C ILE A 13 6.68 14.69 15.96
N ALA A 14 6.75 15.59 14.97
CA ALA A 14 5.78 16.67 14.79
C ALA A 14 4.42 16.18 14.26
N LEU A 15 4.40 15.06 13.54
CA LEU A 15 3.19 14.47 12.94
C LEU A 15 2.90 13.10 13.59
N PRO A 16 2.08 13.05 14.65
CA PRO A 16 1.81 11.81 15.41
C PRO A 16 1.11 10.72 14.57
N TYR A 17 0.63 11.04 13.36
CA TYR A 17 -0.03 10.12 12.45
C TYR A 17 0.81 9.78 11.20
N LEU A 18 2.09 10.17 11.16
CA LEU A 18 2.92 9.99 9.97
C LEU A 18 3.12 8.51 9.63
N GLU A 19 3.30 7.66 10.64
CA GLU A 19 3.45 6.21 10.49
C GLU A 19 2.25 5.58 9.76
N GLN A 20 1.05 5.98 10.15
CA GLN A 20 -0.20 5.53 9.56
C GLN A 20 -0.31 5.86 8.07
N ILE A 21 -0.03 7.12 7.75
CA ILE A 21 -0.09 7.64 6.39
C ILE A 21 0.98 6.97 5.54
N ILE A 22 2.19 6.76 6.08
CA ILE A 22 3.28 6.06 5.40
C ILE A 22 2.88 4.61 5.08
N ASN A 23 2.25 3.90 6.01
CA ASN A 23 1.79 2.53 5.78
C ASN A 23 0.67 2.46 4.72
N LEU A 24 -0.29 3.39 4.77
CA LEU A 24 -1.37 3.46 3.77
C LEU A 24 -0.83 3.78 2.37
N VAL A 25 0.02 4.80 2.25
CA VAL A 25 0.64 5.24 0.99
C VAL A 25 1.59 4.15 0.47
N GLY A 26 2.36 3.52 1.35
CA GLY A 26 3.24 2.40 1.01
C GLY A 26 2.46 1.19 0.47
N ALA A 27 1.36 0.81 1.11
CA ALA A 27 0.48 -0.26 0.64
C ALA A 27 -0.13 0.06 -0.74
N LEU A 28 -0.57 1.30 -0.95
CA LEU A 28 -1.09 1.77 -2.24
C LEU A 28 -0.02 1.73 -3.34
N PHE A 29 1.16 2.29 -3.08
CA PHE A 29 2.25 2.29 -4.06
C PHE A 29 2.78 0.88 -4.33
N TYR A 30 2.85 0.02 -3.32
CA TYR A 30 3.22 -1.38 -3.53
C TYR A 30 2.19 -2.12 -4.39
N SER A 31 0.90 -1.88 -4.18
CA SER A 31 -0.17 -2.42 -5.03
C SER A 31 -0.10 -1.92 -6.47
N LEU A 32 0.27 -0.66 -6.70
CA LEU A 32 0.35 -0.05 -8.03
C LEU A 32 1.66 -0.40 -8.76
N LEU A 33 2.81 -0.19 -8.11
CA LEU A 33 4.13 -0.37 -8.71
C LEU A 33 4.60 -1.83 -8.65
N GLY A 34 4.45 -2.48 -7.50
CA GLY A 34 4.94 -3.84 -7.29
C GLY A 34 4.05 -4.92 -7.92
N LEU A 35 2.76 -4.62 -8.05
CA LEU A 35 1.72 -5.60 -8.36
C LEU A 35 1.03 -5.32 -9.71
N ILE A 36 0.58 -4.09 -9.98
CA ILE A 36 -0.09 -3.75 -11.26
C ILE A 36 0.89 -3.67 -12.44
N ILE A 37 2.10 -3.11 -12.27
CA ILE A 37 3.10 -3.02 -13.35
C ILE A 37 3.44 -4.39 -13.97
N PRO A 38 3.83 -5.44 -13.21
CA PRO A 38 4.12 -6.74 -13.81
C PRO A 38 2.89 -7.35 -14.49
N GLY A 39 1.67 -7.12 -13.96
CA GLY A 39 0.43 -7.55 -14.61
C GLY A 39 0.20 -6.89 -15.98
N ILE A 40 0.43 -5.58 -16.09
CA ILE A 40 0.31 -4.84 -17.36
C ILE A 40 1.42 -5.27 -18.33
N VAL A 41 2.66 -5.37 -17.86
CA VAL A 41 3.80 -5.80 -18.68
C VAL A 41 3.58 -7.21 -19.23
N GLU A 42 3.13 -8.17 -18.42
CA GLU A 42 2.85 -9.54 -18.87
C GLU A 42 1.66 -9.57 -19.85
N THR A 43 0.66 -8.70 -19.67
CA THR A 43 -0.51 -8.59 -20.57
C THR A 43 -0.15 -8.00 -21.94
N VAL A 44 0.64 -6.93 -21.97
CA VAL A 44 1.06 -6.27 -23.22
C VAL A 44 2.03 -7.17 -24.00
N PHE A 45 2.95 -7.86 -23.30
CA PHE A 45 3.98 -8.69 -23.94
C PHE A 45 3.45 -10.02 -24.50
N ARG A 46 2.27 -10.50 -24.04
CA ARG A 46 1.64 -11.76 -24.49
C ARG A 46 0.32 -11.55 -25.24
N TRP A 47 0.16 -10.40 -25.89
CA TRP A 47 -1.08 -10.03 -26.58
C TRP A 47 -1.46 -10.96 -27.75
N GLU A 48 -0.48 -11.56 -28.44
CA GLU A 48 -0.73 -12.44 -29.61
C GLU A 48 -0.95 -13.92 -29.27
N ASP A 49 -0.49 -14.39 -28.11
CA ASP A 49 -0.71 -15.75 -27.64
C ASP A 49 -1.04 -15.67 -26.14
N LEU A 50 -2.35 -15.58 -25.84
CA LEU A 50 -2.89 -15.46 -24.48
C LEU A 50 -2.47 -16.61 -23.55
N GLY A 51 -1.79 -17.62 -24.08
CA GLY A 51 -1.32 -18.79 -23.35
C GLY A 51 -2.47 -19.73 -23.05
N LYS A 52 -2.18 -21.03 -23.17
CA LYS A 52 -2.99 -22.15 -22.69
C LYS A 52 -3.61 -21.75 -21.32
N PHE A 53 -4.95 -21.64 -21.27
CA PHE A 53 -5.77 -21.52 -20.05
C PHE A 53 -6.06 -20.15 -19.39
N ASN A 54 -5.92 -18.98 -20.03
CA ASN A 54 -6.31 -17.68 -19.41
C ASN A 54 -5.57 -17.38 -18.08
N TRP A 55 -4.37 -17.94 -17.87
CA TRP A 55 -3.66 -17.86 -16.59
C TRP A 55 -3.28 -16.43 -16.19
N ILE A 56 -3.05 -15.56 -17.18
CA ILE A 56 -2.77 -14.13 -16.99
C ILE A 56 -3.95 -13.40 -16.33
N LEU A 57 -5.19 -13.76 -16.65
CA LEU A 57 -6.38 -13.17 -16.03
C LEU A 57 -6.50 -13.56 -14.54
N TYR A 58 -6.22 -14.82 -14.22
CA TYR A 58 -6.26 -15.29 -12.83
C TYR A 58 -5.16 -14.62 -11.97
N LYS A 59 -3.97 -14.43 -12.55
CA LYS A 59 -2.91 -13.63 -11.91
C LYS A 59 -3.36 -12.20 -11.65
N ASN A 60 -3.99 -11.53 -12.62
CA ASN A 60 -4.44 -10.15 -12.46
C ASN A 60 -5.51 -10.02 -11.35
N ILE A 61 -6.43 -10.98 -11.26
CA ILE A 61 -7.41 -11.08 -10.15
C ILE A 61 -6.74 -11.28 -8.80
N PHE A 62 -5.74 -12.15 -8.71
CA PHE A 62 -5.01 -12.41 -7.46
C PHE A 62 -4.24 -11.17 -6.98
N ILE A 63 -3.63 -10.43 -7.92
CA ILE A 63 -2.93 -9.16 -7.69
C ILE A 63 -3.89 -8.09 -7.15
N VAL A 64 -5.06 -7.94 -7.77
CA VAL A 64 -6.11 -7.02 -7.29
C VAL A 64 -6.59 -7.41 -5.89
N PHE A 65 -6.74 -8.71 -5.62
CA PHE A 65 -7.11 -9.21 -4.29
C PHE A 65 -6.09 -8.83 -3.22
N ILE A 66 -4.79 -9.05 -3.47
CA ILE A 66 -3.73 -8.67 -2.53
C ILE A 66 -3.69 -7.16 -2.34
N GLY A 67 -3.83 -6.38 -3.42
CA GLY A 67 -3.91 -4.93 -3.34
C GLY A 67 -5.05 -4.43 -2.46
N MET A 68 -6.23 -5.05 -2.60
CA MET A 68 -7.41 -4.73 -1.81
C MET A 68 -7.23 -5.11 -0.33
N PHE A 69 -6.62 -6.26 -0.04
CA PHE A 69 -6.25 -6.65 1.33
C PHE A 69 -5.26 -5.66 1.96
N SER A 70 -4.26 -5.20 1.20
CA SER A 70 -3.27 -4.23 1.68
C SER A 70 -3.88 -2.87 1.97
N LEU A 71 -4.83 -2.42 1.13
CA LEU A 71 -5.64 -1.21 1.35
C LEU A 71 -6.51 -1.33 2.60
N VAL A 72 -7.22 -2.44 2.77
CA VAL A 72 -8.06 -2.69 3.95
C VAL A 72 -7.20 -2.69 5.21
N SER A 73 -6.05 -3.37 5.20
CA SER A 73 -5.12 -3.34 6.33
C SER A 73 -4.70 -1.92 6.68
N GLY A 74 -4.29 -1.11 5.69
CA GLY A 74 -3.92 0.29 5.92
C GLY A 74 -5.06 1.14 6.50
N CYS A 75 -6.28 0.95 6.01
CA CYS A 75 -7.47 1.63 6.55
C CYS A 75 -7.79 1.19 7.98
N MET A 76 -7.68 -0.10 8.29
CA MET A 76 -7.98 -0.64 9.63
C MET A 76 -7.04 -0.08 10.69
N VAL A 77 -5.73 -0.01 10.40
CA VAL A 77 -4.78 0.63 11.32
C VAL A 77 -5.15 2.10 11.48
N THR A 78 -5.38 2.82 10.37
CA THR A 78 -5.82 4.23 10.36
C THR A 78 -6.98 4.54 11.29
N ILE A 79 -8.02 3.73 11.21
CA ILE A 79 -9.22 3.88 12.02
C ILE A 79 -8.93 3.55 13.50
N SER A 80 -8.13 2.51 13.76
CA SER A 80 -7.82 2.05 15.13
C SER A 80 -7.06 3.13 15.91
N ASP A 81 -6.03 3.72 15.33
CA ASP A 81 -5.28 4.79 16.02
C ASP A 81 -6.08 6.09 16.12
N THR A 82 -6.96 6.37 15.15
CA THR A 82 -7.86 7.53 15.25
C THR A 82 -8.79 7.40 16.46
N ILE A 83 -9.32 6.21 16.71
CA ILE A 83 -10.20 5.93 17.86
C ILE A 83 -9.42 6.02 19.17
N GLU A 84 -8.21 5.45 19.25
CA GLU A 84 -7.37 5.51 20.44
C GLU A 84 -6.97 6.95 20.80
N MET A 85 -6.61 7.76 19.79
CA MET A 85 -6.29 9.17 19.96
C MET A 85 -7.49 10.00 20.43
N ILE A 86 -8.70 9.71 19.96
CA ILE A 86 -9.93 10.36 20.43
C ILE A 86 -10.22 9.97 21.88
N HIS A 87 -10.07 8.69 22.24
CA HIS A 87 -10.29 8.20 23.59
C HIS A 87 -9.32 8.86 24.59
N LYS A 88 -8.02 8.94 24.23
CA LYS A 88 -6.98 9.58 25.04
C LYS A 88 -7.15 11.10 25.21
N LYS A 89 -8.00 11.73 24.40
CA LYS A 89 -8.30 13.16 24.48
C LYS A 89 -9.53 13.48 25.35
N MET A 90 -10.30 12.46 25.76
CA MET A 90 -11.46 12.60 26.65
C MET A 90 -11.17 12.27 28.11
N GLU A 91 -9.97 11.79 28.43
CA GLU A 91 -9.42 11.66 29.79
C GLU A 91 -8.41 12.79 30.06
#